data_AF-A0A5B9D5H3-F1
#
_entry.id   AF-A0A5B9D5H3-F1
#
_cell.length_a   1.000
_cell.length_b   1.000
_cell.length_c   1.000
_cell.angle_alpha   90.00
_cell.angle_beta   90.00
_cell.angle_gamma   90.00
#
_symmetry.space_group_name_H-M   'P 1'
#
loop_
_entity.id
_entity.type
_entity.pdbx_description
1 polymer ?
#
loop_
_entity_poly.entity_id
_entity_poly.type
_entity_poly.pdbx_seq_one_letter_code
_entity_poly.pdbx_strand_id
1 'polypeptide(L)' 'MKCLWRCEKCGWTSKEKTELPPDKCEICEAGIKNFEPVDYYPPRYE' A
#
# COMPACT_ATOMS: atom_id res chain seq x y z
N MET A 1 -8.35 -0.09 12.10
CA MET A 1 -6.94 0.40 12.21
C MET A 1 -6.53 0.88 10.83
N LYS A 2 -5.98 2.10 10.68
CA LYS A 2 -5.62 2.64 9.35
C LYS A 2 -4.12 2.46 9.09
N CYS A 3 -3.75 1.77 8.02
CA CYS A 3 -2.36 1.53 7.60
C CYS A 3 -2.15 1.91 6.12
N LEU A 4 -0.90 2.04 5.70
CA LEU A 4 -0.60 2.13 4.26
C LEU A 4 -0.57 0.71 3.69
N TRP A 5 -0.76 0.59 2.39
CA TRP A 5 -0.77 -0.68 1.69
C TRP A 5 0.35 -0.74 0.68
N ARG A 6 1.23 -1.72 0.83
CA ARG A 6 2.29 -1.98 -0.14
C ARG A 6 1.91 -3.15 -1.03
N CYS A 7 2.04 -2.97 -2.34
CA CYS A 7 1.86 -4.05 -3.30
C CYS A 7 3.12 -4.94 -3.31
N GLU A 8 2.98 -6.21 -2.96
CA GLU A 8 4.09 -7.18 -2.96
C GLU A 8 4.58 -7.52 -4.37
N LYS A 9 3.78 -7.22 -5.41
CA LYS A 9 4.15 -7.50 -6.81
C LYS A 9 5.09 -6.46 -7.41
N CYS A 10 4.84 -5.18 -7.17
CA CYS A 10 5.60 -4.09 -7.80
C CYS A 10 6.25 -3.11 -6.80
N GLY A 11 5.94 -3.23 -5.51
CA GLY A 11 6.48 -2.37 -4.46
C GLY A 11 5.79 -1.02 -4.31
N TRP A 12 4.72 -0.71 -5.05
CA TRP A 12 3.93 0.51 -4.86
C TRP A 12 3.36 0.59 -3.46
N THR A 13 3.36 1.78 -2.86
CA THR A 13 2.78 2.02 -1.53
C THR A 13 1.66 3.06 -1.64
N SER A 14 0.53 2.80 -0.96
CA SER A 14 -0.58 3.75 -0.92
C SER A 14 -0.14 5.08 -0.29
N LYS A 15 -0.71 6.18 -0.79
CA LYS A 15 -0.40 7.53 -0.32
C LYS A 15 -1.13 7.88 0.98
N GLU A 16 -2.21 7.18 1.27
CA GLU A 16 -3.10 7.45 2.39
C GLU A 16 -3.30 6.20 3.24
N LYS A 17 -3.48 6.41 4.55
CA LYS A 17 -3.77 5.34 5.51
C LYS A 17 -5.25 4.96 5.42
N THR A 18 -5.54 3.75 5.01
CA THR A 18 -6.91 3.20 4.90
C THR A 18 -7.05 1.95 5.75
N GLU A 19 -8.29 1.57 6.04
CA GLU A 19 -8.56 0.33 6.79
C GLU A 19 -8.48 -0.92 5.90
N LEU A 20 -8.75 -0.75 4.60
CA LEU A 20 -8.71 -1.82 3.61
C LEU A 20 -7.76 -1.47 2.46
N PRO A 21 -7.11 -2.47 1.83
CA PRO A 21 -6.32 -2.25 0.63
C PRO A 21 -7.22 -1.88 -0.55
N PRO A 22 -6.66 -1.26 -1.59
CA PRO A 22 -7.38 -1.06 -2.85
C PRO A 22 -7.67 -2.40 -3.55
N ASP A 23 -8.72 -2.44 -4.37
CA ASP A 23 -9.11 -3.64 -5.12
C ASP A 23 -8.02 -4.11 -6.10
N LYS A 24 -7.30 -3.14 -6.68
CA LYS A 24 -6.20 -3.35 -7.62
C LYS A 24 -5.07 -2.36 -7.40
N CYS A 25 -3.84 -2.79 -7.67
CA CYS A 25 -2.69 -1.91 -7.74
C CYS A 25 -2.78 -1.00 -8.96
N GLU A 26 -2.64 0.31 -8.76
CA GLU A 26 -2.66 1.30 -9.86
C GLU A 26 -1.45 1.19 -10.80
N ILE A 27 -0.38 0.50 -10.38
CA ILE A 27 0.85 0.34 -11.17
C ILE A 27 0.87 -0.94 -11.99
N CYS A 28 0.48 -2.07 -11.39
CA CYS A 28 0.60 -3.40 -12.02
C CYS A 28 -0.72 -4.17 -12.10
N GLU A 29 -1.83 -3.56 -11.69
CA GLU A 29 -3.18 -4.12 -11.72
C GLU A 29 -3.39 -5.41 -10.90
N ALA A 30 -2.40 -5.76 -10.06
CA ALA A 30 -2.49 -6.89 -9.15
C ALA A 30 -3.66 -6.71 -8.17
N GLY A 31 -4.44 -7.77 -7.98
CA GLY A 31 -5.63 -7.74 -7.12
C GLY A 31 -5.29 -7.63 -5.62
N ILE A 32 -6.32 -7.35 -4.82
CA ILE A 32 -6.29 -7.09 -3.37
C ILE A 32 -5.43 -8.06 -2.54
N LYS A 33 -5.33 -9.33 -2.94
CA LYS A 33 -4.54 -10.35 -2.25
C LYS A 33 -3.02 -10.14 -2.28
N ASN A 34 -2.54 -9.17 -3.07
CA ASN A 34 -1.12 -8.87 -3.22
C ASN A 34 -0.71 -7.61 -2.44
N PHE A 35 -1.49 -7.22 -1.43
CA PHE A 35 -1.20 -6.08 -0.58
C PHE A 35 -0.85 -6.52 0.84
N GLU A 36 0.25 -5.99 1.36
CA GLU A 36 0.64 -6.10 2.76
C GLU A 36 0.37 -4.76 3.49
N PRO A 37 -0.16 -4.79 4.72
CA PRO A 37 -0.30 -3.60 5.53
C PRO A 37 1.09 -3.15 6.03
N VAL A 38 1.39 -1.87 5.87
CA VAL A 38 2.63 -1.26 6.38
C VAL A 38 2.28 -0.07 7.28
N ASP A 39 2.78 -0.12 8.51
CA ASP A 39 2.59 0.95 9.51
C ASP A 39 3.64 2.07 9.39
N TYR A 40 4.73 1.79 8.67
CA TYR A 40 5.89 2.67 8.55
C TYR A 40 5.93 3.36 7.17
N TYR A 41 5.57 4.64 7.14
CA TYR A 41 6.16 5.55 6.16
C TYR A 41 7.39 6.13 6.85
N PRO A 42 8.63 5.89 6.37
CA PRO A 42 9.78 6.62 6.89
C PRO A 42 9.45 8.11 6.82
N PRO A 43 9.73 8.91 7.87
CA PRO A 43 9.58 10.34 7.77
C PRO A 43 10.30 10.79 6.49
N ARG A 44 9.64 11.61 5.66
CA ARG A 44 10.36 12.31 4.59
C ARG A 44 11.52 13.00 5.28
N TYR A 45 12.75 12.58 4.98
CA TYR A 45 13.91 13.39 5.29
C TYR A 45 13.75 14.65 4.44
N GLU A 46 13.34 15.73 5.10
CA GLU A 46 13.27 17.08 4.53
C GLU A 46 14.64 17.54 4.04
#